data_AF-A0A4R0XX90-F1
#
_entry.id   AF-A0A4R0XX90-F1
#
_cell.length_a   1.000
_cell.length_b   1.000
_cell.length_c   1.000
_cell.angle_alpha   90.00
_cell.angle_beta   90.00
_cell.angle_gamma   90.00
#
_symmetry.space_group_name_H-M   'P 1'
#
loop_
_entity.id
_entity.type
_entity.pdbx_description
1 polymer ?
#
loop_
_entity_poly.entity_id
_entity_poly.type
_entity_poly.pdbx_seq_one_letter_code
_entity_poly.pdbx_strand_id
1 'polypeptide(L)' 'MLGILIVLIILSIVILVISLLMSGDSQGFSGALVGSSDLDLFKVSKERGGKKILKRVMFVLGISLMIGAIIVRVYM' A
#
# COMPACT_ATOMS: atom_id res chain seq x y z
N MET A 1 20.27 10.50 15.54
CA MET A 1 18.84 10.79 15.74
C MET A 1 18.20 11.40 14.49
N LEU A 2 18.66 12.57 14.01
CA LEU A 2 18.02 13.28 12.89
C LEU A 2 18.10 12.52 11.54
N GLY A 3 19.20 11.83 11.27
CA GLY A 3 19.38 11.06 10.03
C GLY A 3 18.36 9.91 9.85
N ILE A 4 18.02 9.16 10.90
CA ILE A 4 17.05 8.06 10.81
C ILE A 4 15.64 8.59 10.52
N LEU A 5 15.30 9.74 11.09
CA LEU A 5 14.00 10.39 10.90
C LEU A 5 13.86 10.91 9.46
N ILE A 6 14.91 11.51 8.91
CA ILE A 6 14.92 11.96 7.51
C ILE A 6 14.68 10.77 6.56
N VAL A 7 15.34 9.64 6.80
CA VAL A 7 15.15 8.43 5.99
C VAL A 7 13.72 7.90 6.06
N LEU A 8 13.12 7.85 7.25
CA LEU A 8 11.73 7.43 7.42
C LEU A 8 10.73 8.39 6.75
N ILE A 9 10.99 9.69 6.80
CA ILE A 9 10.16 10.71 6.15
C ILE A 9 10.21 10.55 4.63
N ILE A 10 11.41 10.39 4.06
CA ILE A 10 11.58 10.16 2.61
C ILE A 10 10.86 8.87 2.20
N LEU A 11 11.00 7.79 2.96
CA LEU A 11 10.32 6.53 2.71
C LEU A 11 8.80 6.69 2.73
N SER A 12 8.27 7.48 3.67
CA SER A 12 6.85 7.78 3.79
C SER A 12 6.31 8.52 2.56
N ILE A 13 7.06 9.50 2.06
CA ILE A 13 6.69 10.26 0.86
C ILE A 13 6.63 9.33 -0.38
N VAL A 14 7.60 8.43 -0.53
CA VAL A 14 7.61 7.45 -1.63
C VAL A 14 6.38 6.54 -1.57
N ILE A 15 6.04 6.04 -0.38
CA ILE A 15 4.84 5.20 -0.19
C ILE A 15 3.56 5.97 -0.50
N LEU A 16 3.50 7.26 -0.13
CA LEU A 16 2.34 8.11 -0.40
C LEU A 16 2.12 8.25 -1.91
N VAL A 17 3.17 8.50 -2.70
CA VAL A 17 3.09 8.56 -4.17
C VAL A 17 2.61 7.23 -4.76
N ILE A 18 3.17 6.11 -4.29
CA ILE A 18 2.75 4.76 -4.72
C ILE A 18 1.28 4.51 -4.34
N SER A 19 0.82 5.03 -3.20
CA SER A 19 -0.56 4.91 -2.75
C SER A 19 -1.57 5.66 -3.59
N LEU A 20 -1.21 6.85 -4.05
CA LEU A 20 -2.06 7.60 -4.98
C LEU A 20 -2.19 6.86 -6.32
N LEU A 21 -1.10 6.26 -6.82
CA LEU A 21 -1.14 5.44 -8.04
C LEU A 21 -2.02 4.20 -7.89
N MET A 22 -2.16 3.66 -6.67
CA MET A 22 -2.91 2.43 -6.41
C MET A 22 -4.40 2.67 -6.07
N SER A 23 -4.79 3.93 -5.81
CA SER A 23 -6.17 4.32 -5.46
C SER A 23 -7.20 4.03 -6.55
N GLY A 24 -6.78 3.89 -7.82
CA GLY A 24 -7.68 3.58 -8.93
C GLY A 24 -8.22 2.14 -8.91
N ASP A 25 -7.45 1.18 -8.37
CA ASP A 25 -7.83 -0.24 -8.32
C ASP A 25 -8.60 -0.62 -7.03
N SER A 26 -8.64 0.24 -6.00
CA SER A 26 -9.32 -0.05 -4.72
C SER A 26 -10.84 0.13 -4.74
N GLN A 27 -11.40 0.63 -5.85
CA GLN A 27 -12.84 0.93 -5.96
C GLN A 27 -13.73 -0.32 -5.99
N GLY A 28 -13.19 -1.48 -6.37
CA GLY A 28 -13.95 -2.74 -6.44
C GLY A 28 -14.42 -3.27 -5.08
N PHE A 29 -13.71 -2.98 -3.99
CA PHE A 29 -14.10 -3.42 -2.64
C PHE A 29 -15.24 -2.56 -2.05
N SER A 30 -15.19 -1.24 -2.30
CA SER A 30 -16.20 -0.30 -1.79
C SER A 30 -17.56 -0.46 -2.49
N GLY A 31 -17.58 -0.79 -3.79
CA GLY A 31 -18.82 -1.06 -4.52
C GLY A 31 -19.51 -2.34 -4.03
N ALA A 32 -18.73 -3.39 -3.78
CA ALA A 32 -19.27 -4.66 -3.31
C ALA A 32 -19.86 -4.62 -1.89
N LEU A 33 -19.30 -3.77 -1.00
CA LEU A 33 -19.85 -3.57 0.35
C LEU A 33 -21.22 -2.85 0.33
N VAL A 34 -21.48 -2.04 -0.71
CA VAL A 34 -22.71 -1.23 -0.88
C VAL A 34 -23.76 -1.96 -1.74
N GLY A 35 -23.48 -3.20 -2.17
CA GLY A 35 -24.45 -4.03 -2.89
C GLY A 35 -24.56 -3.71 -4.39
N SER A 36 -23.48 -3.23 -5.02
CA SER A 36 -23.45 -3.06 -6.48
C SER A 36 -23.49 -4.42 -7.20
N SER A 37 -24.37 -4.53 -8.20
CA SER A 37 -24.68 -5.75 -8.96
C SER A 37 -23.55 -6.28 -9.86
N ASP A 38 -22.49 -5.49 -10.09
CA ASP A 38 -21.30 -5.91 -10.85
C ASP A 38 -20.28 -6.50 -9.87
N LEU A 39 -20.33 -7.81 -9.75
CA LEU A 39 -19.52 -8.61 -8.84
C LEU A 39 -18.07 -8.73 -9.36
N ASP A 40 -17.34 -7.61 -9.37
CA ASP A 40 -15.89 -7.61 -9.63
C ASP A 40 -15.11 -8.39 -8.56
N LEU A 41 -15.73 -8.66 -7.39
CA LEU A 41 -15.21 -9.59 -6.37
C LEU A 41 -15.18 -11.06 -6.82
N PHE A 42 -16.07 -11.46 -7.75
CA PHE A 42 -16.15 -12.83 -8.27
C PHE A 42 -15.71 -12.94 -9.74
N LYS A 43 -15.50 -11.81 -10.43
CA LYS A 43 -14.66 -11.79 -11.63
C LYS A 43 -13.26 -12.14 -11.18
N VAL A 44 -12.84 -13.37 -11.49
CA VAL A 44 -11.44 -13.78 -11.40
C VAL A 44 -10.65 -12.98 -12.44
N SER A 45 -10.38 -11.71 -12.13
CA SER A 45 -9.37 -10.94 -12.82
C SER A 45 -8.05 -11.58 -12.42
N LYS A 46 -7.50 -12.42 -13.30
CA LYS A 46 -6.09 -12.80 -13.21
C LYS A 46 -5.32 -11.49 -13.22
N GLU A 47 -4.93 -10.99 -12.04
CA GLU A 47 -4.05 -9.84 -11.92
C GLU A 47 -2.78 -10.16 -12.69
N ARG A 48 -2.63 -9.54 -13.86
CA ARG A 48 -1.54 -9.76 -14.82
C ARG A 48 -0.68 -8.51 -14.90
N GLY A 49 0.63 -8.71 -14.96
CA GLY A 49 1.62 -7.65 -15.20
C GLY A 49 1.99 -6.81 -13.98
N GLY A 50 2.31 -5.53 -14.23
CA GLY A 50 2.90 -4.61 -13.26
C GLY A 50 2.03 -4.30 -12.04
N LYS A 51 0.70 -4.41 -12.15
CA LYS A 51 -0.24 -4.15 -11.04
C LYS A 51 -0.05 -5.13 -9.87
N LYS A 52 0.21 -6.41 -10.15
CA LYS A 52 0.49 -7.43 -9.12
C LYS A 52 1.79 -7.14 -8.37
N ILE A 53 2.80 -6.68 -9.09
CA ILE A 53 4.11 -6.32 -8.53
C ILE A 53 3.95 -5.07 -7.67
N LEU A 54 3.27 -4.04 -8.17
CA LEU A 54 3.03 -2.79 -7.45
C LEU A 54 2.27 -3.02 -6.13
N LYS A 55 1.24 -3.88 -6.14
CA LYS A 55 0.48 -4.26 -4.95
C LYS A 55 1.35 -5.00 -3.92
N ARG A 56 2.22 -5.92 -4.34
CA ARG A 56 3.19 -6.58 -3.45
C ARG A 56 4.24 -5.62 -2.91
N VAL A 57 4.77 -4.74 -3.76
CA VAL A 57 5.78 -3.74 -3.38
C VAL A 57 5.20 -2.78 -2.35
N MET A 58 3.98 -2.28 -2.55
CA MET A 58 3.30 -1.41 -1.58
C MET A 58 3.11 -2.13 -0.25
N PHE A 59 2.64 -3.38 -0.26
CA PHE A 59 2.45 -4.15 0.96
C PHE A 59 3.74 -4.35 1.75
N VAL A 60 4.83 -4.72 1.05
CA VAL A 60 6.15 -4.90 1.67
C VAL A 60 6.72 -3.58 2.19
N LEU A 61 6.59 -2.48 1.43
CA LEU A 61 7.04 -1.15 1.85
C LEU A 61 6.28 -0.64 3.08
N GLY A 62 4.96 -0.83 3.13
CA GLY A 62 4.14 -0.45 4.28
C GLY A 62 4.53 -1.22 5.55
N ILE A 63 4.72 -2.54 5.44
CA ILE A 63 5.18 -3.37 6.55
C ILE A 63 6.59 -2.96 7.00
N SER A 64 7.51 -2.74 6.06
CA SER A 64 8.87 -2.30 6.36
C SER A 64 8.88 -0.96 7.10
N LEU A 65 8.00 -0.02 6.72
CA LEU A 65 7.90 1.26 7.41
C LEU A 65 7.35 1.09 8.82
N MET A 66 6.31 0.26 8.99
CA MET A 66 5.72 -0.04 10.30
C MET A 66 6.74 -0.68 11.25
N ILE A 67 7.50 -1.68 10.79
CA ILE A 67 8.57 -2.31 11.57
C ILE A 67 9.68 -1.29 11.89
N GLY A 68 10.13 -0.52 10.89
CA GLY A 68 11.15 0.51 11.08
C GLY A 68 10.75 1.57 12.11
N ALA A 69 9.49 2.01 12.09
CA ALA A 69 8.95 2.96 13.06
C ALA A 69 8.92 2.38 14.49
N ILE A 70 8.56 1.10 14.64
CA ILE A 70 8.56 0.41 15.94
C ILE A 70 9.99 0.27 16.47
N ILE A 71 10.96 -0.11 15.61
CA ILE A 71 12.36 -0.23 16.01
C ILE A 71 12.88 1.12 16.50
N VAL A 72 12.61 2.21 15.77
CA VAL A 72 12.99 3.55 16.23
C VAL A 72 12.33 3.88 17.56
N ARG A 73 11.04 3.59 17.75
CA ARG A 73 10.32 3.84 19.01
C ARG A 73 10.86 3.04 20.20
N VAL A 74 11.46 1.87 19.96
CA VAL A 74 11.99 1.00 21.03
C VAL A 74 13.43 1.35 21.38
N TYR A 75 14.25 1.70 20.38
CA TYR A 75 15.68 1.98 20.58
C TYR A 75 16.01 3.46 20.81
N MET A 76 15.07 4.36 20.54
CA MET A 76 15.20 5.81 20.70
C MET A 76 14.06 6.34 21.58
#